data_AF-A0A485N4V6-F1
#
_entry.id   AF-A0A485N4V6-F1
#
_cell.length_a   1.000
_cell.length_b   1.000
_cell.length_c   1.000
_cell.angle_alpha   90.00
_cell.angle_beta   90.00
_cell.angle_gamma   90.00
#
_symmetry.space_group_name_H-M   'P 1'
#
loop_
_entity.id
_entity.type
_entity.pdbx_description
1 polymer ?
#
loop_
_entity_poly.entity_id
_entity_poly.type
_entity_poly.pdbx_seq_one_letter_code
_entity_poly.pdbx_strand_id
1 'polypeptide(L)'
;MKLKGHTDNVKALLLNRDGTQCLSGSSDGTIRLWSLGQQRCIATYRVHDEGVWALQVNDAFTHVYSGGRDRKIYCTDLRNPDIRVLICEEKAPVLKMELDRSADPPPAIWVATTKSTVNKWTLKGIHNFRASGDYDNDCTNPITPLCTQPDQVIKGGASIIQCHILNDKRHILTKDTNNNVAYWDVLKACKVEDLGKVDFEDEIKKRFKMVYVPNWFSVDLKTGMLTITLDESDCFAAWVSAKDAGFSSPDGSDPKLNLGGLLLQALLEYWPRTHVNPMDEEENEVNHVNGEQENRVQKGNGYFQVPPHTPVIFGEAGGRTLFRLLCRDSGGETESMLLNETVPQWVIDITVDKNMPKFNKIPFYLQPHASSGAKTLKKDRLSASDMLQVRKVMEHVYEKIINLDNESQTTSSSNNEKPGEQEKEEDIAVLAEEKIELLCQDQVLDPNMDLRTVKHFIWKSGGDLTLHYRQKST
;
A
#
# COMPACT_ATOMS: atom_id res chain seq x y z
N MET A 1 45.36 5.60 1.00
CA MET A 1 45.35 6.81 0.15
C MET A 1 43.97 7.47 0.28
N LYS A 2 43.88 8.81 0.45
CA LYS A 2 42.61 9.55 0.52
C LYS A 2 42.72 10.86 -0.27
N LEU A 3 41.90 11.05 -1.30
CA LEU A 3 41.89 12.26 -2.13
C LEU A 3 40.84 13.25 -1.59
N LYS A 4 41.29 14.28 -0.87
CA LYS A 4 40.41 15.34 -0.36
C LYS A 4 40.20 16.41 -1.43
N GLY A 5 38.99 16.96 -1.53
CA GLY A 5 38.74 18.16 -2.35
C GLY A 5 37.28 18.46 -2.62
N HIS A 6 36.45 17.45 -2.89
CA HIS A 6 35.00 17.64 -3.03
C HIS A 6 34.38 18.13 -1.72
N THR A 7 33.32 18.94 -1.83
CA THR A 7 32.61 19.53 -0.69
C THR A 7 31.28 18.84 -0.39
N ASP A 8 30.90 17.85 -1.20
CA ASP A 8 29.67 17.07 -1.06
C ASP A 8 29.86 15.65 -1.61
N ASN A 9 28.81 14.82 -1.50
CA ASN A 9 28.75 13.43 -1.90
C ASN A 9 29.16 13.20 -3.36
N VAL A 10 30.17 12.35 -3.56
CA VAL A 10 30.62 11.87 -4.86
C VAL A 10 29.68 10.75 -5.34
N LYS A 11 29.03 10.96 -6.47
CA LYS A 11 28.05 9.99 -7.04
C LYS A 11 28.52 9.30 -8.31
N ALA A 12 29.55 9.82 -8.97
CA ALA A 12 30.16 9.22 -10.16
C ALA A 12 31.68 9.15 -10.05
N LEU A 13 32.25 8.04 -10.49
CA LEU A 13 33.69 7.80 -10.59
C LEU A 13 34.00 7.10 -11.91
N LEU A 14 35.06 7.55 -12.58
CA LEU A 14 35.64 6.89 -13.75
C LEU A 14 37.16 6.82 -13.59
N LEU A 15 37.75 5.75 -14.08
CA LEU A 15 39.20 5.57 -14.16
C LEU A 15 39.59 5.43 -15.62
N ASN A 16 40.78 5.92 -15.96
CA ASN A 16 41.39 5.61 -17.24
C ASN A 16 41.96 4.18 -17.24
N ARG A 17 42.33 3.68 -18.42
CA ARG A 17 42.73 2.27 -18.63
C ARG A 17 43.94 1.84 -17.81
N ASP A 18 44.90 2.72 -17.60
CA ASP A 18 46.13 2.47 -16.84
C ASP A 18 45.96 2.73 -15.33
N GLY A 19 44.80 3.25 -14.89
CA GLY A 19 44.54 3.56 -13.49
C GLY A 19 45.44 4.68 -12.94
N THR A 20 45.95 5.57 -13.80
CA THR A 20 46.80 6.69 -13.37
C THR A 20 46.01 7.98 -13.12
N GLN A 21 44.82 8.10 -13.73
CA GLN A 21 43.92 9.24 -13.59
C GLN A 21 42.50 8.81 -13.24
N CYS A 22 41.81 9.66 -12.49
CA CYS A 22 40.42 9.45 -12.10
C CYS A 22 39.59 10.70 -12.41
N LEU A 23 38.38 10.53 -12.92
CA LEU A 23 37.35 11.55 -12.97
C LEU A 23 36.30 11.27 -11.88
N SER A 24 35.88 12.30 -11.16
CA SER A 24 34.81 12.21 -10.17
C SER A 24 33.77 13.30 -10.37
N GLY A 25 32.49 12.93 -10.21
CA GLY A 25 31.35 13.85 -10.26
C GLY A 25 30.66 13.88 -8.90
N SER A 26 30.40 15.09 -8.39
CA SER A 26 29.87 15.30 -7.04
C SER A 26 28.59 16.12 -7.04
N SER A 27 27.84 15.96 -5.95
CA SER A 27 26.67 16.76 -5.62
C SER A 27 27.02 18.25 -5.40
N ASP A 28 28.30 18.58 -5.25
CA ASP A 28 28.81 19.97 -5.20
C ASP A 28 28.80 20.71 -6.56
N GLY A 29 28.30 20.05 -7.62
CA GLY A 29 28.20 20.60 -8.97
C GLY A 29 29.51 20.56 -9.76
N THR A 30 30.58 20.00 -9.19
CA THR A 30 31.89 19.95 -9.84
C THR A 30 32.24 18.56 -10.37
N ILE A 31 32.98 18.56 -11.47
CA ILE A 31 33.70 17.39 -11.99
C ILE A 31 35.17 17.60 -11.69
N ARG A 32 35.86 16.61 -11.13
CA ARG A 32 37.29 16.71 -10.81
C ARG A 32 38.08 15.65 -11.54
N LEU A 33 39.23 16.06 -12.07
CA LEU A 33 40.24 15.17 -12.61
C LEU A 33 41.38 15.05 -11.59
N TRP A 34 41.78 13.83 -11.29
CA TRP A 34 42.78 13.49 -10.29
C TRP A 34 43.95 12.77 -10.94
N SER A 35 45.17 13.08 -10.49
CA SER A 35 46.33 12.22 -10.75
C SER A 35 46.54 11.32 -9.54
N LEU A 36 46.45 10.00 -9.74
CA LEU A 36 46.63 9.02 -8.69
C LEU A 36 48.11 8.90 -8.30
N GLY A 37 49.03 9.02 -9.26
CA GLY A 37 50.47 9.07 -8.96
C GLY A 37 50.87 10.28 -8.11
N GLN A 38 50.32 11.46 -8.40
CA GLN A 38 50.60 12.69 -7.63
C GLN A 38 49.69 12.87 -6.40
N GLN A 39 48.72 11.98 -6.21
CA GLN A 39 47.74 11.99 -5.11
C GLN A 39 46.99 13.33 -4.94
N ARG A 40 46.73 14.05 -6.04
CA ARG A 40 46.13 15.39 -6.00
C ARG A 40 45.12 15.61 -7.12
N CYS A 41 44.24 16.57 -6.89
CA CYS A 41 43.38 17.13 -7.93
C CYS A 41 44.25 17.89 -8.94
N ILE A 42 44.07 17.63 -10.24
CA ILE A 42 44.78 18.33 -11.31
C ILE A 42 43.89 19.30 -12.08
N ALA A 43 42.56 19.09 -12.10
CA ALA A 43 41.61 20.05 -12.64
C ALA A 43 40.24 19.96 -11.96
N THR A 44 39.47 21.05 -12.01
CA THR A 44 38.09 21.13 -11.49
C THR A 44 37.23 21.87 -12.50
N TYR A 45 36.18 21.22 -12.99
CA TYR A 45 35.27 21.74 -14.01
C TYR A 45 33.92 22.05 -13.38
N ARG A 46 33.41 23.27 -13.64
CA ARG A 46 32.11 23.76 -13.17
C ARG A 46 31.21 24.00 -14.37
N VAL A 47 30.59 22.92 -14.84
CA VAL A 47 29.74 22.93 -16.04
C VAL A 47 28.25 22.81 -15.72
N HIS A 48 27.90 22.34 -14.53
CA HIS A 48 26.53 22.16 -14.07
C HIS A 48 26.17 23.18 -12.99
N ASP A 49 24.90 23.60 -12.98
CA ASP A 49 24.35 24.52 -11.98
C ASP A 49 23.99 23.78 -10.68
N GLU A 50 23.81 22.46 -10.77
CA GLU A 50 23.46 21.57 -9.66
C GLU A 50 24.33 20.29 -9.65
N GLY A 51 24.09 19.39 -8.69
CA GLY A 51 24.91 18.19 -8.47
C GLY A 51 25.04 17.25 -9.68
N VAL A 52 26.26 16.79 -9.93
CA VAL A 52 26.64 15.86 -11.02
C VAL A 52 26.57 14.42 -10.54
N TRP A 53 25.77 13.59 -11.21
CA TRP A 53 25.47 12.23 -10.74
C TRP A 53 25.93 11.14 -11.69
N ALA A 54 26.12 11.46 -12.96
CA ALA A 54 26.54 10.52 -13.99
C ALA A 54 27.71 11.09 -14.79
N LEU A 55 28.69 10.23 -15.06
CA LEU A 55 29.81 10.53 -15.94
C LEU A 55 30.01 9.38 -16.93
N GLN A 56 30.41 9.72 -18.15
CA GLN A 56 31.00 8.82 -19.13
C GLN A 56 32.24 9.49 -19.75
N VAL A 57 33.11 8.70 -20.37
CA VAL A 57 34.33 9.21 -21.02
C VAL A 57 34.62 8.43 -22.30
N ASN A 58 35.17 9.11 -23.30
CA ASN A 58 35.66 8.44 -24.52
C ASN A 58 36.91 7.59 -24.24
N ASP A 59 37.27 6.72 -25.19
CA ASP A 59 38.36 5.76 -25.00
C ASP A 59 39.74 6.42 -24.83
N ALA A 60 39.93 7.60 -25.44
CA ALA A 60 41.14 8.41 -25.28
C ALA A 60 41.25 9.13 -23.92
N PHE A 61 40.22 9.07 -23.06
CA PHE A 61 40.16 9.79 -21.78
C PHE A 61 40.39 11.30 -21.91
N THR A 62 39.85 11.91 -22.97
CA THR A 62 40.02 13.34 -23.29
C THR A 62 38.72 14.13 -23.23
N HIS A 63 37.57 13.46 -23.40
CA HIS A 63 36.26 14.10 -23.39
C HIS A 63 35.38 13.44 -22.34
N VAL A 64 34.89 14.24 -21.40
CA VAL A 64 33.97 13.79 -20.37
C VAL A 64 32.55 14.16 -20.74
N TYR A 65 31.65 13.20 -20.61
CA TYR A 65 30.21 13.38 -20.74
C TYR A 65 29.61 13.43 -19.36
N SER A 66 28.86 14.48 -19.03
CA SER A 66 28.36 14.70 -17.68
C SER A 66 26.89 15.07 -17.66
N GLY A 67 26.19 14.56 -16.65
CA GLY A 67 24.77 14.84 -16.41
C GLY A 67 24.41 14.67 -14.93
N GLY A 68 23.38 15.39 -14.50
CA GLY A 68 22.95 15.33 -13.11
C GLY A 68 21.59 15.96 -12.86
N ARG A 69 21.49 16.66 -11.72
CA ARG A 69 20.23 17.18 -11.20
C ARG A 69 19.60 18.27 -12.07
N ASP A 70 20.44 19.09 -12.70
CA ASP A 70 20.05 20.18 -13.61
C ASP A 70 19.51 19.71 -14.97
N ARG A 71 19.49 18.38 -15.21
CA ARG A 71 18.94 17.71 -16.41
C ARG A 71 19.72 17.96 -17.71
N LYS A 72 20.70 18.85 -17.70
CA LYS A 72 21.54 19.15 -18.86
C LYS A 72 22.59 18.06 -19.02
N ILE A 73 22.95 17.76 -20.27
CA ILE A 73 24.02 16.81 -20.59
C ILE A 73 25.07 17.52 -21.41
N TYR A 74 26.30 17.54 -20.91
CA TYR A 74 27.42 18.20 -21.59
C TYR A 74 28.47 17.20 -22.03
N CYS A 75 29.12 17.48 -23.16
CA CYS A 75 30.43 16.92 -23.51
C CYS A 75 31.47 18.02 -23.34
N THR A 76 32.48 17.80 -22.49
CA THR A 76 33.53 18.78 -22.15
C THR A 76 34.90 18.21 -22.49
N ASP A 77 35.74 18.99 -23.19
CA ASP A 77 37.14 18.64 -23.42
C ASP A 77 37.95 18.85 -22.14
N LEU A 78 38.62 17.81 -21.65
CA LEU A 78 39.40 17.87 -20.40
C LEU A 78 40.67 18.72 -20.54
N ARG A 79 41.12 18.99 -21.76
CA ARG A 79 42.33 19.80 -22.02
C ARG A 79 41.99 21.29 -22.15
N ASN A 80 40.78 21.59 -22.62
CA ASN A 80 40.28 22.95 -22.75
C ASN A 80 38.79 22.99 -22.37
N PRO A 81 38.45 23.32 -21.10
CA PRO A 81 37.08 23.26 -20.59
C PRO A 81 36.15 24.32 -21.18
N ASP A 82 36.68 25.35 -21.84
CA ASP A 82 35.87 26.33 -22.58
C ASP A 82 35.20 25.66 -23.79
N ILE A 83 35.79 24.56 -24.30
CA ILE A 83 35.19 23.72 -25.33
C ILE A 83 34.22 22.73 -24.67
N ARG A 84 32.98 23.19 -24.50
CA ARG A 84 31.85 22.36 -24.05
C ARG A 84 30.68 22.43 -25.02
N VAL A 85 30.03 21.30 -25.23
CA VAL A 85 28.82 21.17 -26.06
C VAL A 85 27.67 20.71 -25.18
N LEU A 86 26.57 21.47 -25.17
CA LEU A 86 25.31 21.00 -24.60
C LEU A 86 24.71 19.97 -25.57
N ILE A 87 24.67 18.71 -25.19
CA ILE A 87 24.10 17.64 -26.01
C ILE A 87 22.59 17.80 -26.04
N CYS A 88 21.96 17.84 -24.88
CA CYS A 88 20.52 18.01 -24.73
C CYS A 88 20.17 18.44 -23.30
N GLU A 89 18.91 18.82 -23.10
CA GLU A 89 18.28 18.96 -21.79
C GLU A 89 17.19 17.89 -21.65
N GLU A 90 17.34 17.00 -20.66
CA GLU A 90 16.38 15.95 -20.40
C GLU A 90 15.11 16.43 -19.69
N LYS A 91 14.04 15.65 -19.79
CA LYS A 91 12.77 15.97 -19.13
C LYS A 91 12.77 15.72 -17.61
N ALA A 92 13.85 15.17 -17.08
CA ALA A 92 14.01 14.78 -15.69
C ALA A 92 15.50 14.68 -15.30
N PRO A 93 15.84 14.75 -14.00
CA PRO A 93 17.23 14.60 -13.53
C PRO A 93 17.90 13.33 -14.04
N VAL A 94 19.14 13.46 -14.53
CA VAL A 94 19.93 12.37 -15.09
C VAL A 94 20.55 11.55 -13.96
N LEU A 95 20.27 10.25 -13.94
CA LEU A 95 20.78 9.33 -12.92
C LEU A 95 22.01 8.56 -13.39
N LYS A 96 21.98 8.07 -14.64
CA LYS A 96 23.10 7.36 -15.28
C LYS A 96 23.08 7.55 -16.79
N MET A 97 24.24 7.34 -17.38
CA MET A 97 24.44 7.39 -18.83
C MET A 97 25.37 6.26 -19.25
N GLU A 98 25.22 5.81 -20.49
CA GLU A 98 26.08 4.79 -21.11
C GLU A 98 26.37 5.17 -22.57
N LEU A 99 27.65 5.28 -22.94
CA LEU A 99 28.04 5.59 -24.31
C LEU A 99 27.87 4.36 -25.21
N ASP A 100 27.43 4.60 -26.44
CA ASP A 100 27.64 3.63 -27.51
C ASP A 100 29.13 3.65 -27.88
N ARG A 101 29.82 2.53 -27.67
CA ARG A 101 31.27 2.38 -27.91
C ARG A 101 31.58 1.63 -29.21
N SER A 102 30.63 1.58 -30.15
CA SER A 102 30.83 0.92 -31.45
C SER A 102 31.77 1.66 -32.41
N ALA A 103 32.02 2.95 -32.16
CA ALA A 103 32.94 3.78 -32.94
C ALA A 103 33.62 4.85 -32.05
N ASP A 104 34.73 5.42 -32.53
CA ASP A 104 35.39 6.58 -31.95
C ASP A 104 35.43 7.72 -33.01
N PRO A 105 34.81 8.89 -32.77
CA PRO A 105 34.06 9.28 -31.57
C PRO A 105 32.80 8.43 -31.33
N PRO A 106 32.30 8.32 -30.08
CA PRO A 106 31.10 7.54 -29.77
C PRO A 106 29.89 8.12 -30.53
N PRO A 107 29.09 7.30 -31.22
CA PRO A 107 28.01 7.79 -32.09
C PRO A 107 26.75 8.20 -31.33
N ALA A 108 26.55 7.71 -30.10
CA ALA A 108 25.35 7.95 -29.30
C ALA A 108 25.63 7.80 -27.79
N ILE A 109 24.68 8.27 -26.98
CA ILE A 109 24.64 8.06 -25.53
C ILE A 109 23.23 7.67 -25.09
N TRP A 110 23.13 6.60 -24.31
CA TRP A 110 21.92 6.20 -23.59
C TRP A 110 21.84 6.93 -22.26
N VAL A 111 20.66 7.42 -21.91
CA VAL A 111 20.43 8.25 -20.74
C VAL A 111 19.26 7.71 -19.93
N ALA A 112 19.54 7.39 -18.65
CA ALA A 112 18.56 7.00 -17.65
C ALA A 112 18.30 8.17 -16.70
N THR A 113 17.02 8.50 -16.50
CA THR A 113 16.57 9.62 -15.65
C THR A 113 15.70 9.11 -14.51
N THR A 114 15.13 10.02 -13.70
CA THR A 114 14.10 9.64 -12.71
C THR A 114 12.77 9.21 -13.35
N LYS A 115 12.57 9.43 -14.66
CA LYS A 115 11.43 8.88 -15.41
C LYS A 115 11.73 7.46 -15.86
N SER A 116 10.69 6.66 -16.01
CA SER A 116 10.75 5.27 -16.48
C SER A 116 11.13 5.12 -17.96
N THR A 117 11.06 6.20 -18.75
CA THR A 117 11.46 6.21 -20.17
C THR A 117 12.97 6.39 -20.27
N VAL A 118 13.62 5.60 -21.13
CA VAL A 118 15.07 5.66 -21.37
C VAL A 118 15.32 6.13 -22.80
N ASN A 119 16.14 7.16 -22.95
CA ASN A 119 16.37 7.82 -24.23
C ASN A 119 17.78 7.56 -24.76
N LYS A 120 17.91 7.42 -26.07
CA LYS A 120 19.20 7.42 -26.78
C LYS A 120 19.34 8.72 -27.55
N TRP A 121 20.42 9.44 -27.32
CA TRP A 121 20.73 10.71 -27.96
C TRP A 121 21.91 10.52 -28.92
N THR A 122 21.80 11.04 -30.14
CA THR A 122 22.90 10.98 -31.11
C THR A 122 23.98 12.00 -30.76
N LEU A 123 25.24 11.62 -30.96
CA LEU A 123 26.41 12.48 -30.78
C LEU A 123 27.03 12.87 -32.13
N LYS A 124 26.39 12.49 -33.25
CA LYS A 124 26.81 12.90 -34.59
C LYS A 124 26.76 14.42 -34.70
N GLY A 125 27.84 15.02 -35.19
CA GLY A 125 27.94 16.47 -35.36
C GLY A 125 28.61 17.23 -34.21
N ILE A 126 29.06 16.55 -33.14
CA ILE A 126 29.86 17.20 -32.07
C ILE A 126 31.08 17.96 -32.65
N HIS A 127 31.73 17.41 -33.68
CA HIS A 127 32.88 18.04 -34.32
C HIS A 127 32.52 19.27 -35.17
N ASN A 128 31.28 19.35 -35.69
CA ASN A 128 30.85 20.48 -36.51
C ASN A 128 30.57 21.71 -35.64
N PHE A 129 30.11 21.50 -34.40
CA PHE A 129 29.90 22.58 -33.43
C PHE A 129 31.23 23.23 -33.01
N ARG A 130 32.35 22.49 -33.08
CA ARG A 130 33.70 23.00 -32.81
C ARG A 130 34.23 23.94 -33.90
N ALA A 131 33.75 23.83 -35.13
CA ALA A 131 34.26 24.58 -36.27
C ALA A 131 33.47 25.87 -36.56
N SER A 132 32.26 26.01 -35.99
CA SER A 132 31.29 27.06 -36.32
C SER A 132 31.18 28.17 -35.27
N GLY A 133 31.89 28.09 -34.15
CA GLY A 133 31.79 29.05 -33.05
C GLY A 133 32.88 30.11 -33.13
N ASP A 134 32.49 31.32 -33.52
CA ASP A 134 33.23 32.56 -33.33
C ASP A 134 33.90 32.62 -31.96
N TYR A 135 35.10 33.21 -31.91
CA TYR A 135 35.82 33.57 -30.69
C TYR A 135 35.11 34.70 -29.91
N ASP A 136 33.79 34.74 -29.92
CA ASP A 136 33.01 35.68 -29.13
C ASP A 136 32.91 35.14 -27.71
N ASN A 137 33.82 35.68 -26.90
CA ASN A 137 33.99 35.53 -25.47
C ASN A 137 32.78 36.03 -24.64
N ASP A 138 31.60 36.14 -25.24
CA ASP A 138 30.41 36.68 -24.63
C ASP A 138 29.62 35.56 -23.96
N CYS A 139 29.81 35.47 -22.64
CA CYS A 139 29.13 34.56 -21.70
C CYS A 139 27.60 34.82 -21.59
N THR A 140 27.02 35.55 -22.54
CA THR A 140 25.65 36.08 -22.56
C THR A 140 24.75 35.35 -23.56
N ASN A 141 25.30 34.60 -24.52
CA ASN A 141 24.52 33.85 -25.50
C ASN A 141 24.15 32.46 -24.97
N PRO A 142 22.86 32.08 -24.98
CA PRO A 142 22.41 30.78 -24.48
C PRO A 142 22.99 29.65 -25.35
N ILE A 143 23.68 28.71 -24.70
CA ILE A 143 24.23 27.52 -25.37
C ILE A 143 23.07 26.72 -25.96
N THR A 144 23.02 26.62 -27.28
CA THR A 144 21.97 25.86 -27.99
C THR A 144 22.29 24.36 -27.93
N PRO A 145 21.31 23.49 -27.61
CA PRO A 145 21.55 22.05 -27.54
C PRO A 145 21.79 21.45 -28.93
N LEU A 146 22.67 20.44 -29.00
CA LEU A 146 22.93 19.65 -30.21
C LEU A 146 21.67 18.88 -30.66
N CYS A 147 20.90 18.37 -29.71
CA CYS A 147 19.71 17.57 -29.96
C CYS A 147 18.51 18.13 -29.19
N THR A 148 17.37 18.25 -29.87
CA THR A 148 16.07 18.63 -29.27
C THR A 148 15.14 17.43 -29.07
N GLN A 149 15.40 16.31 -29.76
CA GLN A 149 14.66 15.06 -29.63
C GLN A 149 15.62 13.86 -29.64
N PRO A 150 15.27 12.77 -28.93
CA PRO A 150 16.09 11.56 -28.91
C PRO A 150 15.98 10.80 -30.24
N ASP A 151 17.07 10.12 -30.62
CA ASP A 151 17.13 9.23 -31.80
C ASP A 151 16.32 7.95 -31.58
N GLN A 152 16.33 7.42 -30.36
CA GLN A 152 15.58 6.22 -29.99
C GLN A 152 15.03 6.34 -28.57
N VAL A 153 13.86 5.74 -28.33
CA VAL A 153 13.15 5.81 -27.05
C VAL A 153 12.68 4.42 -26.61
N ILE A 154 13.11 3.98 -25.43
CA ILE A 154 12.54 2.84 -24.73
C ILE A 154 11.39 3.35 -23.86
N LYS A 155 10.17 2.89 -24.14
CA LYS A 155 8.96 3.35 -23.45
C LYS A 155 8.98 2.95 -21.96
N GLY A 156 8.57 3.89 -21.10
CA GLY A 156 8.38 3.65 -19.68
C GLY A 156 6.90 3.58 -19.28
N GLY A 157 6.59 2.74 -18.29
CA GLY A 157 5.26 2.69 -17.67
C GLY A 157 5.02 3.84 -16.67
N ALA A 158 3.76 4.03 -16.28
CA ALA A 158 3.42 4.97 -15.21
C ALA A 158 3.84 4.42 -13.84
N SER A 159 4.12 5.31 -12.89
CA SER A 159 4.45 4.96 -11.51
C SER A 159 3.41 5.55 -10.58
N ILE A 160 2.94 4.79 -9.60
CA ILE A 160 2.04 5.28 -8.55
C ILE A 160 2.83 6.22 -7.63
N ILE A 161 2.33 7.43 -7.42
CA ILE A 161 3.01 8.49 -6.64
C ILE A 161 2.17 9.00 -5.46
N GLN A 162 0.86 8.77 -5.46
CA GLN A 162 -0.01 9.03 -4.31
C GLN A 162 -0.91 7.83 -4.05
N CYS A 163 -1.22 7.60 -2.78
CA CYS A 163 -2.06 6.52 -2.31
C CYS A 163 -2.89 7.01 -1.12
N HIS A 164 -4.16 6.64 -1.07
CA HIS A 164 -5.06 6.91 0.05
C HIS A 164 -5.83 5.63 0.41
N ILE A 165 -5.70 5.18 1.66
CA ILE A 165 -6.44 4.02 2.19
C ILE A 165 -7.78 4.53 2.72
N LEU A 166 -8.88 4.00 2.19
CA LEU A 166 -10.21 4.39 2.65
C LEU A 166 -10.53 3.84 4.05
N ASN A 167 -11.59 4.38 4.66
CA ASN A 167 -11.99 4.07 6.02
C ASN A 167 -12.38 2.60 6.25
N ASP A 168 -12.79 1.89 5.20
CA ASP A 168 -13.08 0.45 5.26
C ASP A 168 -11.82 -0.43 5.37
N LYS A 169 -10.63 0.17 5.29
CA LYS A 169 -9.33 -0.52 5.31
C LYS A 169 -9.31 -1.72 4.37
N ARG A 170 -9.95 -1.60 3.22
CA ARG A 170 -9.92 -2.62 2.17
C ARG A 170 -9.64 -1.99 0.82
N HIS A 171 -10.18 -0.80 0.59
CA HIS A 171 -10.04 -0.15 -0.69
C HIS A 171 -9.00 0.97 -0.64
N ILE A 172 -8.27 1.11 -1.76
CA ILE A 172 -7.27 2.15 -1.96
C ILE A 172 -7.61 2.96 -3.20
N LEU A 173 -7.43 4.27 -3.12
CA LEU A 173 -7.30 5.15 -4.29
C LEU A 173 -5.84 5.48 -4.53
N THR A 174 -5.41 5.45 -5.79
CA THR A 174 -4.04 5.84 -6.18
C THR A 174 -4.04 6.87 -7.28
N LYS A 175 -3.00 7.72 -7.34
CA LYS A 175 -2.69 8.59 -8.49
C LYS A 175 -1.32 8.25 -9.06
N ASP A 176 -1.24 8.11 -10.38
CA ASP A 176 0.02 7.80 -11.09
C ASP A 176 0.72 9.05 -11.66
N THR A 177 1.93 8.87 -12.22
CA THR A 177 2.71 9.93 -12.89
C THR A 177 2.05 10.52 -14.14
N ASN A 178 1.01 9.88 -14.67
CA ASN A 178 0.18 10.37 -15.77
C ASN A 178 -1.09 11.10 -15.28
N ASN A 179 -1.25 11.27 -13.97
CA ASN A 179 -2.42 11.81 -13.28
C ASN A 179 -3.70 10.97 -13.44
N ASN A 180 -3.58 9.69 -13.76
CA ASN A 180 -4.73 8.79 -13.70
C ASN A 180 -4.97 8.36 -12.26
N VAL A 181 -6.24 8.37 -11.87
CA VAL A 181 -6.72 7.83 -10.60
C VAL A 181 -7.28 6.43 -10.84
N ALA A 182 -6.98 5.50 -9.94
CA ALA A 182 -7.48 4.13 -9.97
C ALA A 182 -7.92 3.69 -8.57
N TYR A 183 -8.90 2.79 -8.54
CA TYR A 183 -9.48 2.21 -7.33
C TYR A 183 -9.13 0.72 -7.24
N TRP A 184 -8.70 0.29 -6.06
CA TRP A 184 -8.11 -1.02 -5.82
C TRP A 184 -8.77 -1.71 -4.63
N ASP A 185 -8.85 -3.04 -4.69
CA ASP A 185 -9.25 -3.90 -3.57
C ASP A 185 -7.99 -4.59 -3.03
N VAL A 186 -7.55 -4.20 -1.84
CA VAL A 186 -6.36 -4.74 -1.17
C VAL A 186 -6.56 -6.20 -0.80
N LEU A 187 -7.76 -6.54 -0.31
CA LEU A 187 -8.07 -7.88 0.15
C LEU A 187 -8.02 -8.88 -1.03
N LYS A 188 -8.54 -8.48 -2.19
CA LYS A 188 -8.49 -9.30 -3.41
C LYS A 188 -7.22 -9.11 -4.25
N ALA A 189 -6.30 -8.26 -3.79
CA ALA A 189 -5.05 -7.92 -4.46
C ALA A 189 -5.23 -7.53 -5.94
N CYS A 190 -6.25 -6.74 -6.27
CA CYS A 190 -6.58 -6.41 -7.66
C CYS A 190 -7.04 -4.97 -7.85
N LYS A 191 -6.90 -4.49 -9.10
CA LYS A 191 -7.54 -3.25 -9.53
C LYS A 191 -9.03 -3.50 -9.73
N VAL A 192 -9.86 -2.61 -9.22
CA VAL A 192 -11.33 -2.66 -9.40
C VAL A 192 -11.75 -1.83 -10.61
N GLU A 193 -11.28 -0.57 -10.68
CA GLU A 193 -11.66 0.36 -11.75
C GLU A 193 -10.57 1.40 -12.01
N ASP A 194 -10.49 1.86 -13.25
CA ASP A 194 -9.69 3.01 -13.68
C ASP A 194 -10.61 4.22 -13.83
N LEU A 195 -10.38 5.26 -13.03
CA LEU A 195 -11.20 6.48 -13.02
C LEU A 195 -10.69 7.54 -14.01
N GLY A 196 -9.48 7.33 -14.56
CA GLY A 196 -8.85 8.26 -15.48
C GLY A 196 -8.41 9.54 -14.78
N LYS A 197 -8.36 10.65 -15.52
CA LYS A 197 -7.83 11.94 -15.02
C LYS A 197 -8.89 12.73 -14.26
N VAL A 198 -9.24 12.25 -13.07
CA VAL A 198 -10.15 12.94 -12.13
C VAL A 198 -9.35 13.61 -11.01
N ASP A 199 -9.98 14.51 -10.27
CA ASP A 199 -9.41 15.12 -9.07
C ASP A 199 -9.29 14.06 -7.96
N PHE A 200 -8.10 13.96 -7.35
CA PHE A 200 -7.80 12.87 -6.42
C PHE A 200 -8.42 13.11 -5.05
N GLU A 201 -8.32 14.34 -4.55
CA GLU A 201 -8.85 14.75 -3.26
C GLU A 201 -10.39 14.74 -3.23
N ASP A 202 -11.04 15.14 -4.33
CA ASP A 202 -12.50 15.11 -4.40
C ASP A 202 -13.05 13.69 -4.54
N GLU A 203 -12.36 12.79 -5.24
CA GLU A 203 -12.76 11.39 -5.33
C GLU A 203 -12.60 10.66 -3.98
N ILE A 204 -11.60 11.03 -3.16
CA ILE A 204 -11.49 10.56 -1.78
C ILE A 204 -12.73 10.98 -0.96
N LYS A 205 -13.13 12.25 -1.02
CA LYS A 205 -14.30 12.75 -0.29
C LYS A 205 -15.58 12.07 -0.75
N LYS A 206 -15.75 11.90 -2.06
CA LYS A 206 -16.91 11.24 -2.66
C LYS A 206 -17.07 9.78 -2.21
N ARG A 207 -15.96 9.09 -1.94
CA ARG A 207 -15.93 7.69 -1.48
C ARG A 207 -15.81 7.53 0.03
N PHE A 208 -15.98 8.61 0.78
CA PHE A 208 -15.98 8.55 2.24
C PHE A 208 -17.12 7.65 2.73
N LYS A 209 -16.77 6.68 3.58
CA LYS A 209 -17.71 5.84 4.31
C LYS A 209 -17.53 6.11 5.80
N MET A 210 -18.64 6.32 6.51
CA MET A 210 -18.61 6.55 7.97
C MET A 210 -18.51 5.22 8.72
N VAL A 211 -17.40 4.52 8.54
CA VAL A 211 -17.07 3.24 9.20
C VAL A 211 -15.67 3.32 9.77
N TYR A 212 -15.41 2.64 10.88
CA TYR A 212 -14.06 2.54 11.44
C TYR A 212 -13.59 1.08 11.44
N VAL A 213 -12.58 0.79 10.62
CA VAL A 213 -11.84 -0.47 10.66
C VAL A 213 -10.41 -0.18 11.13
N PRO A 214 -9.86 -0.93 12.10
CA PRO A 214 -8.46 -0.80 12.52
C PRO A 214 -7.50 -1.02 11.35
N ASN A 215 -6.35 -0.36 11.39
CA ASN A 215 -5.30 -0.63 10.41
C ASN A 215 -4.77 -2.06 10.57
N TRP A 216 -4.49 -2.74 9.45
CA TRP A 216 -4.00 -4.12 9.45
C TRP A 216 -2.97 -4.41 8.34
N PHE A 217 -2.57 -3.36 7.61
CA PHE A 217 -1.52 -3.42 6.60
C PHE A 217 -0.88 -2.05 6.44
N SER A 218 0.29 -2.02 5.83
CA SER A 218 0.95 -0.81 5.38
C SER A 218 1.15 -0.82 3.86
N VAL A 219 1.34 0.38 3.28
CA VAL A 219 1.51 0.56 1.83
C VAL A 219 2.82 1.29 1.57
N ASP A 220 3.58 0.78 0.61
CA ASP A 220 4.81 1.38 0.10
C ASP A 220 4.75 1.52 -1.42
N LEU A 221 5.28 2.65 -1.92
CA LEU A 221 5.27 3.04 -3.34
C LEU A 221 6.68 3.13 -3.94
N LYS A 222 7.73 2.70 -3.22
CA LYS A 222 9.13 2.85 -3.68
C LYS A 222 9.43 2.24 -5.05
N THR A 223 8.67 1.21 -5.46
CA THR A 223 8.81 0.53 -6.75
C THR A 223 8.00 1.18 -7.87
N GLY A 224 7.17 2.18 -7.56
CA GLY A 224 6.14 2.71 -8.45
C GLY A 224 4.92 1.81 -8.60
N MET A 225 4.86 0.69 -7.86
CA MET A 225 3.72 -0.23 -7.77
C MET A 225 3.23 -0.29 -6.33
N LEU A 226 1.95 -0.63 -6.14
CA LEU A 226 1.40 -0.88 -4.80
C LEU A 226 2.09 -2.09 -4.17
N THR A 227 2.81 -1.86 -3.08
CA THR A 227 3.38 -2.91 -2.25
C THR A 227 2.66 -2.90 -0.90
N ILE A 228 1.94 -3.99 -0.59
CA ILE A 228 1.22 -4.16 0.67
C ILE A 228 2.08 -4.99 1.62
N THR A 229 2.22 -4.55 2.86
CA THR A 229 3.01 -5.25 3.88
C THR A 229 2.12 -5.56 5.08
N LEU A 230 2.17 -6.82 5.51
CA LEU A 230 1.49 -7.35 6.69
C LEU A 230 2.53 -7.55 7.79
N ASP A 231 2.22 -7.10 9.00
CA ASP A 231 3.08 -7.23 10.17
C ASP A 231 2.36 -7.94 11.31
N GLU A 232 3.09 -8.69 12.13
CA GLU A 232 2.53 -9.47 13.24
C GLU A 232 1.71 -8.61 14.21
N SER A 233 2.12 -7.35 14.41
CA SER A 233 1.52 -6.47 15.42
C SER A 233 0.09 -6.02 15.09
N ASP A 234 -0.27 -5.86 13.81
CA ASP A 234 -1.56 -5.30 13.41
C ASP A 234 -2.32 -6.13 12.35
N CYS A 235 -1.71 -7.14 11.72
CA CYS A 235 -2.32 -7.95 10.65
C CYS A 235 -3.71 -8.50 11.03
N PHE A 236 -3.90 -8.89 12.30
CA PHE A 236 -5.15 -9.47 12.77
C PHE A 236 -6.09 -8.50 13.50
N ALA A 237 -5.82 -7.20 13.46
CA ALA A 237 -6.63 -6.20 14.16
C ALA A 237 -8.01 -5.97 13.51
N ALA A 238 -8.13 -6.21 12.21
CA ALA A 238 -9.32 -5.89 11.43
C ALA A 238 -10.31 -7.07 11.31
N TRP A 239 -11.38 -6.99 12.07
CA TRP A 239 -12.54 -7.88 11.96
C TRP A 239 -13.73 -7.18 11.30
N VAL A 240 -14.42 -7.84 10.38
CA VAL A 240 -15.61 -7.32 9.70
C VAL A 240 -16.66 -8.41 9.59
N SER A 241 -17.93 -8.03 9.38
CA SER A 241 -18.94 -9.02 9.03
C SER A 241 -18.75 -9.49 7.58
N ALA A 242 -19.20 -10.71 7.26
CA ALA A 242 -19.17 -11.23 5.90
C ALA A 242 -20.02 -10.35 4.97
N LYS A 243 -21.21 -9.93 5.43
CA LYS A 243 -22.12 -9.06 4.68
C LYS A 243 -21.49 -7.69 4.38
N ASP A 244 -20.85 -7.04 5.36
CA ASP A 244 -20.17 -5.74 5.16
C ASP A 244 -18.95 -5.87 4.23
N ALA A 245 -18.31 -7.03 4.23
CA ALA A 245 -17.25 -7.38 3.29
C ALA A 245 -17.79 -7.77 1.90
N GLY A 246 -19.11 -7.76 1.68
CA GLY A 246 -19.72 -8.13 0.40
C GLY A 246 -19.58 -9.63 0.08
N PHE A 247 -19.50 -10.47 1.10
CA PHE A 247 -19.56 -11.92 0.98
C PHE A 247 -20.93 -12.41 1.51
N SER A 248 -21.64 -13.18 0.69
CA SER A 248 -22.92 -13.80 1.07
C SER A 248 -22.72 -15.28 1.31
N SER A 249 -23.26 -15.82 2.41
CA SER A 249 -23.30 -17.25 2.66
C SER A 249 -24.65 -17.85 2.24
N PRO A 250 -24.70 -19.12 1.78
CA PRO A 250 -25.94 -19.77 1.35
C PRO A 250 -26.98 -19.96 2.46
N ASP A 251 -26.51 -20.09 3.70
CA ASP A 251 -27.31 -20.28 4.92
C ASP A 251 -27.82 -18.96 5.53
N GLY A 252 -27.49 -17.82 4.92
CA GLY A 252 -27.86 -16.49 5.42
C GLY A 252 -27.10 -16.05 6.67
N SER A 253 -26.14 -16.86 7.17
CA SER A 253 -25.27 -16.52 8.28
C SER A 253 -24.40 -15.30 7.97
N ASP A 254 -23.94 -14.62 9.02
CA ASP A 254 -23.07 -13.45 8.88
C ASP A 254 -21.87 -13.59 9.82
N PRO A 255 -20.95 -14.53 9.51
CA PRO A 255 -19.79 -14.77 10.35
C PRO A 255 -18.89 -13.54 10.38
N LYS A 256 -18.16 -13.40 11.49
CA LYS A 256 -17.15 -12.37 11.62
C LYS A 256 -15.83 -12.87 11.02
N LEU A 257 -15.28 -12.10 10.10
CA LEU A 257 -14.12 -12.45 9.29
C LEU A 257 -12.93 -11.56 9.66
N ASN A 258 -11.74 -12.16 9.74
CA ASN A 258 -10.49 -11.43 9.93
C ASN A 258 -9.83 -11.14 8.57
N LEU A 259 -9.67 -9.86 8.22
CA LEU A 259 -9.18 -9.48 6.90
C LEU A 259 -7.75 -9.97 6.61
N GLY A 260 -6.83 -9.79 7.58
CA GLY A 260 -5.45 -10.24 7.44
C GLY A 260 -5.34 -11.76 7.36
N GLY A 261 -6.09 -12.48 8.20
CA GLY A 261 -6.14 -13.94 8.16
C GLY A 261 -6.63 -14.49 6.82
N LEU A 262 -7.71 -13.91 6.27
CA LEU A 262 -8.22 -14.30 4.95
C LEU A 262 -7.20 -14.02 3.84
N LEU A 263 -6.52 -12.86 3.88
CA LEU A 263 -5.51 -12.51 2.89
C LEU A 263 -4.33 -13.48 2.93
N LEU A 264 -3.80 -13.81 4.11
CA LEU A 264 -2.70 -14.77 4.25
C LEU A 264 -3.05 -16.14 3.68
N GLN A 265 -4.26 -16.63 3.94
CA GLN A 265 -4.75 -17.89 3.40
C GLN A 265 -4.88 -17.85 1.86
N ALA A 266 -5.27 -16.72 1.26
CA ALA A 266 -5.29 -16.58 -0.20
C ALA A 266 -3.89 -16.47 -0.80
N LEU A 267 -2.95 -15.79 -0.14
CA LEU A 267 -1.57 -15.66 -0.61
C LEU A 267 -0.82 -17.00 -0.60
N LEU A 268 -1.15 -17.88 0.34
CA LEU A 268 -0.55 -19.22 0.49
C LEU A 268 -1.50 -20.35 0.07
N GLU A 269 -2.52 -20.05 -0.74
CA GLU A 269 -3.55 -21.01 -1.17
C GLU A 269 -2.97 -22.25 -1.90
N TYR A 270 -1.87 -22.06 -2.63
CA TYR A 270 -1.21 -23.14 -3.38
C TYR A 270 -0.17 -23.91 -2.55
N TRP A 271 0.08 -23.50 -1.31
CA TRP A 271 1.04 -24.19 -0.44
C TRP A 271 0.40 -25.46 0.15
N PRO A 272 0.89 -26.67 -0.16
CA PRO A 272 0.22 -27.92 0.22
C PRO A 272 0.04 -28.10 1.73
N ARG A 273 0.90 -27.49 2.55
CA ARG A 273 0.81 -27.55 4.01
C ARG A 273 -0.45 -26.85 4.57
N THR A 274 -1.09 -25.99 3.79
CA THR A 274 -2.31 -25.25 4.21
C THR A 274 -3.61 -25.97 3.83
N HIS A 275 -3.50 -27.06 3.06
CA HIS A 275 -4.63 -27.82 2.53
C HIS A 275 -5.23 -28.70 3.62
N VAL A 276 -6.56 -28.74 3.69
CA VAL A 276 -7.30 -29.59 4.63
C VAL A 276 -7.83 -30.80 3.86
N ASN A 277 -7.53 -32.00 4.36
CA ASN A 277 -8.12 -33.22 3.84
C ASN A 277 -9.49 -33.44 4.50
N PRO A 278 -10.53 -33.79 3.74
CA PRO A 278 -11.87 -33.99 4.30
C PRO A 278 -11.96 -35.13 5.33
N MET A 279 -11.00 -36.07 5.37
CA MET A 279 -10.96 -37.12 6.40
C MET A 279 -10.53 -36.62 7.79
N ASP A 280 -9.85 -35.48 7.89
CA ASP A 280 -9.38 -34.96 9.18
C ASP A 280 -10.50 -34.19 9.95
N GLU A 281 -11.65 -33.92 9.32
CA GLU A 281 -12.82 -33.28 9.96
C GLU A 281 -13.80 -34.30 10.60
N GLU A 282 -13.81 -35.56 10.15
CA GLU A 282 -14.75 -36.59 10.62
C GLU A 282 -14.44 -37.15 12.03
N GLU A 283 -13.29 -36.83 12.64
CA GLU A 283 -13.02 -37.23 14.03
C GLU A 283 -13.86 -36.44 15.07
N ASN A 284 -14.63 -35.42 14.67
CA ASN A 284 -15.44 -34.63 15.60
C ASN A 284 -16.97 -34.68 15.43
N GLU A 285 -17.53 -35.27 14.37
CA GLU A 285 -18.99 -35.47 14.29
C GLU A 285 -19.35 -36.83 13.66
N VAL A 286 -19.82 -37.74 14.51
CA VAL A 286 -20.40 -39.03 14.10
C VAL A 286 -21.80 -38.76 13.53
N ASN A 287 -21.97 -38.84 12.21
CA ASN A 287 -23.21 -39.32 11.58
C ASN A 287 -23.02 -39.64 10.09
N HIS A 288 -23.18 -40.93 9.76
CA HIS A 288 -23.25 -41.46 8.39
C HIS A 288 -24.42 -40.87 7.58
N VAL A 289 -24.17 -40.46 6.33
CA VAL A 289 -25.00 -40.83 5.17
C VAL A 289 -24.14 -40.90 3.89
N ASN A 290 -24.27 -42.01 3.16
CA ASN A 290 -23.65 -42.30 1.87
C ASN A 290 -24.01 -41.27 0.77
N GLY A 291 -22.99 -40.80 0.06
CA GLY A 291 -23.12 -40.16 -1.26
C GLY A 291 -21.74 -39.95 -1.87
N GLU A 292 -21.53 -40.40 -3.11
CA GLU A 292 -20.29 -40.20 -3.87
C GLU A 292 -20.03 -38.70 -4.05
N GLN A 293 -19.21 -38.10 -3.18
CA GLN A 293 -18.71 -36.73 -3.30
C GLN A 293 -17.23 -36.80 -3.68
N GLU A 294 -16.88 -36.19 -4.83
CA GLU A 294 -15.47 -36.00 -5.21
C GLU A 294 -14.73 -35.33 -4.04
N ASN A 295 -13.79 -36.05 -3.41
CA ASN A 295 -12.88 -35.56 -2.37
C ASN A 295 -12.03 -34.39 -2.89
N ARG A 296 -12.59 -33.18 -2.93
CA ARG A 296 -11.86 -31.96 -3.29
C ARG A 296 -11.22 -31.40 -2.03
N VAL A 297 -9.91 -31.55 -1.93
CA VAL A 297 -9.04 -30.87 -0.94
C VAL A 297 -9.47 -29.42 -0.80
N GLN A 298 -9.80 -28.97 0.42
CA GLN A 298 -10.19 -27.60 0.66
C GLN A 298 -8.96 -26.70 0.60
N LYS A 299 -9.01 -25.67 -0.26
CA LYS A 299 -7.91 -24.74 -0.50
C LYS A 299 -8.32 -23.31 -0.20
N GLY A 300 -7.36 -22.51 0.27
CA GLY A 300 -7.54 -21.09 0.48
C GLY A 300 -8.49 -20.77 1.62
N ASN A 301 -9.22 -19.65 1.49
CA ASN A 301 -10.06 -19.10 2.54
C ASN A 301 -11.58 -19.29 2.32
N GLY A 302 -11.99 -19.80 1.16
CA GLY A 302 -13.40 -20.04 0.80
C GLY A 302 -14.19 -18.81 0.33
N TYR A 303 -13.64 -17.60 0.38
CA TYR A 303 -14.33 -16.35 0.02
C TYR A 303 -13.79 -15.69 -1.25
N PHE A 304 -12.47 -15.68 -1.43
CA PHE A 304 -11.82 -15.07 -2.60
C PHE A 304 -10.45 -15.67 -2.86
N GLN A 305 -9.96 -15.45 -4.08
CA GLN A 305 -8.60 -15.77 -4.50
C GLN A 305 -7.86 -14.50 -4.89
N VAL A 306 -6.55 -14.47 -4.65
CA VAL A 306 -5.68 -13.43 -5.20
C VAL A 306 -5.21 -13.82 -6.61
N PRO A 307 -4.82 -12.87 -7.49
CA PRO A 307 -4.24 -13.22 -8.77
C PRO A 307 -3.04 -14.17 -8.61
N PRO A 308 -2.99 -15.32 -9.30
CA PRO A 308 -1.97 -16.34 -9.04
C PRO A 308 -0.52 -15.89 -9.35
N HIS A 309 -0.37 -14.82 -10.14
CA HIS A 309 0.91 -14.19 -10.45
C HIS A 309 1.36 -13.14 -9.43
N THR A 310 0.60 -12.94 -8.34
CA THR A 310 0.93 -12.00 -7.27
C THR A 310 2.23 -12.45 -6.59
N PRO A 311 3.28 -11.63 -6.58
CA PRO A 311 4.50 -11.95 -5.85
C PRO A 311 4.26 -11.89 -4.33
N VAL A 312 4.68 -12.93 -3.62
CA VAL A 312 4.70 -13.00 -2.16
C VAL A 312 6.15 -12.87 -1.71
N ILE A 313 6.41 -11.98 -0.75
CA ILE A 313 7.77 -11.67 -0.27
C ILE A 313 7.77 -11.81 1.25
N PHE A 314 8.69 -12.64 1.76
CA PHE A 314 9.01 -12.75 3.17
C PHE A 314 10.30 -11.98 3.44
N GLY A 315 10.29 -11.12 4.46
CA GLY A 315 11.43 -10.28 4.81
C GLY A 315 11.41 -9.88 6.27
N GLU A 316 12.58 -9.54 6.79
CA GLU A 316 12.74 -8.98 8.13
C GLU A 316 12.35 -7.49 8.12
N ALA A 317 11.80 -6.98 9.23
CA ALA A 317 11.48 -5.56 9.39
C ALA A 317 12.72 -4.65 9.17
N GLY A 318 13.94 -5.17 9.41
CA GLY A 318 15.21 -4.49 9.16
C GLY A 318 15.64 -4.41 7.69
N GLY A 319 14.84 -4.95 6.76
CA GLY A 319 15.00 -4.76 5.31
C GLY A 319 15.63 -5.93 4.55
N ARG A 320 16.10 -6.99 5.22
CA ARG A 320 16.59 -8.19 4.54
C ARG A 320 15.42 -8.99 3.98
N THR A 321 15.37 -9.17 2.66
CA THR A 321 14.45 -10.14 2.04
C THR A 321 14.96 -11.55 2.28
N LEU A 322 14.07 -12.43 2.76
CA LEU A 322 14.36 -13.83 3.06
C LEU A 322 14.01 -14.72 1.87
N PHE A 323 12.80 -14.58 1.34
CA PHE A 323 12.31 -15.40 0.24
C PHE A 323 11.26 -14.65 -0.58
N ARG A 324 11.21 -14.94 -1.90
CA ARG A 324 10.24 -14.38 -2.83
C ARG A 324 9.81 -15.46 -3.82
N LEU A 325 8.50 -15.60 -3.99
CA LEU A 325 7.88 -16.50 -4.96
C LEU A 325 6.63 -15.84 -5.56
N LEU A 326 6.02 -16.44 -6.59
CA LEU A 326 4.65 -16.10 -6.98
C LEU A 326 3.67 -16.98 -6.20
N CYS A 327 2.48 -16.46 -5.91
CA CYS A 327 1.43 -17.19 -5.18
C CYS A 327 1.21 -18.62 -5.72
N ARG A 328 1.08 -18.77 -7.04
CA ARG A 328 0.87 -20.07 -7.70
C ARG A 328 2.04 -21.06 -7.59
N ASP A 329 3.25 -20.57 -7.34
CA ASP A 329 4.46 -21.39 -7.32
C ASP A 329 4.66 -22.08 -5.96
N SER A 330 3.83 -21.76 -4.95
CA SER A 330 3.90 -22.30 -3.59
C SER A 330 3.74 -23.84 -3.50
N GLY A 331 3.27 -24.48 -4.58
CA GLY A 331 3.13 -25.92 -4.69
C GLY A 331 4.39 -26.66 -5.15
N GLY A 332 5.42 -25.95 -5.62
CA GLY A 332 6.69 -26.56 -6.04
C GLY A 332 7.44 -27.17 -4.86
N GLU A 333 8.18 -28.25 -5.10
CA GLU A 333 8.89 -28.98 -4.03
C GLU A 333 9.94 -28.09 -3.34
N THR A 334 10.72 -27.35 -4.15
CA THR A 334 11.75 -26.43 -3.62
C THR A 334 11.12 -25.23 -2.92
N GLU A 335 10.08 -24.65 -3.50
CA GLU A 335 9.35 -23.52 -2.93
C GLU A 335 8.69 -23.91 -1.61
N SER A 336 8.04 -25.07 -1.53
CA SER A 336 7.42 -25.59 -0.32
C SER A 336 8.45 -25.85 0.79
N MET A 337 9.63 -26.38 0.44
CA MET A 337 10.75 -26.51 1.39
C MET A 337 11.18 -25.15 1.94
N LEU A 338 11.37 -24.15 1.07
CA LEU A 338 11.76 -22.79 1.48
C LEU A 338 10.66 -22.10 2.30
N LEU A 339 9.37 -22.34 1.98
CA LEU A 339 8.25 -21.84 2.79
C LEU A 339 8.28 -22.44 4.20
N ASN A 340 8.59 -23.73 4.36
CA ASN A 340 8.74 -24.34 5.69
C ASN A 340 9.88 -23.71 6.51
N GLU A 341 10.92 -23.17 5.88
CA GLU A 341 12.04 -22.53 6.56
C GLU A 341 11.82 -21.03 6.83
N THR A 342 10.99 -20.35 6.03
CA THR A 342 10.91 -18.87 6.01
C THR A 342 9.58 -18.29 6.46
N VAL A 343 8.47 -19.04 6.38
CA VAL A 343 7.16 -18.57 6.85
C VAL A 343 7.19 -18.48 8.38
N PRO A 344 6.93 -17.29 8.98
CA PRO A 344 7.00 -17.12 10.42
C PRO A 344 5.81 -17.78 11.14
N GLN A 345 6.01 -18.11 12.41
CA GLN A 345 5.03 -18.88 13.19
C GLN A 345 3.64 -18.21 13.23
N TRP A 346 3.57 -16.89 13.40
CA TRP A 346 2.29 -16.17 13.45
C TRP A 346 1.46 -16.30 12.16
N VAL A 347 2.09 -16.61 11.00
CA VAL A 347 1.41 -16.93 9.75
C VAL A 347 1.00 -18.41 9.71
N ILE A 348 1.86 -19.31 10.21
CA ILE A 348 1.57 -20.75 10.32
C ILE A 348 0.32 -20.97 11.16
N ASP A 349 0.22 -20.30 12.32
CA ASP A 349 -0.92 -20.40 13.24
C ASP A 349 -2.27 -20.20 12.52
N ILE A 350 -2.32 -19.33 11.51
CA ILE A 350 -3.56 -18.98 10.80
C ILE A 350 -3.77 -19.77 9.51
N THR A 351 -2.68 -20.01 8.77
CA THR A 351 -2.75 -20.63 7.44
C THR A 351 -2.72 -22.14 7.47
N VAL A 352 -1.97 -22.73 8.40
CA VAL A 352 -1.81 -24.17 8.58
C VAL A 352 -2.70 -24.64 9.72
N ASP A 353 -2.49 -24.10 10.93
CA ASP A 353 -3.17 -24.59 12.14
C ASP A 353 -4.62 -24.07 12.28
N LYS A 354 -5.01 -23.12 11.44
CA LYS A 354 -6.35 -22.48 11.41
C LYS A 354 -6.80 -21.89 12.76
N ASN A 355 -5.85 -21.54 13.63
CA ASN A 355 -6.07 -20.97 14.95
C ASN A 355 -6.35 -19.46 14.88
N MET A 356 -7.53 -19.08 14.40
CA MET A 356 -7.91 -17.68 14.25
C MET A 356 -7.96 -16.95 15.63
N PRO A 357 -7.45 -15.70 15.75
CA PRO A 357 -7.46 -14.98 17.01
C PRO A 357 -8.88 -14.71 17.53
N LYS A 358 -9.02 -14.40 18.83
CA LYS A 358 -10.30 -13.97 19.40
C LYS A 358 -10.58 -12.51 19.08
N PHE A 359 -11.86 -12.17 18.88
CA PHE A 359 -12.29 -10.79 18.63
C PHE A 359 -12.06 -9.89 19.83
N ASN A 360 -11.81 -8.60 19.56
CA ASN A 360 -11.68 -7.59 20.60
C ASN A 360 -13.03 -7.29 21.26
N LYS A 361 -12.99 -7.10 22.59
CA LYS A 361 -14.14 -6.62 23.36
C LYS A 361 -13.95 -5.17 23.77
N ILE A 362 -15.02 -4.40 23.72
CA ILE A 362 -15.08 -3.03 24.19
C ILE A 362 -15.91 -2.96 25.49
N PRO A 363 -15.38 -2.35 26.56
CA PRO A 363 -16.18 -1.98 27.72
C PRO A 363 -17.02 -0.73 27.41
N PHE A 364 -18.28 -0.72 27.84
CA PHE A 364 -19.18 0.43 27.70
C PHE A 364 -20.20 0.52 28.83
N TYR A 365 -20.77 1.70 29.02
CA TYR A 365 -21.84 1.98 29.96
C TYR A 365 -23.14 2.31 29.22
N LEU A 366 -24.27 1.86 29.76
CA LEU A 366 -25.61 2.28 29.35
C LEU A 366 -26.26 3.10 30.46
N GLN A 367 -26.71 4.31 30.13
CA GLN A 367 -27.33 5.23 31.09
C GLN A 367 -28.63 5.82 30.52
N PRO A 368 -29.66 6.06 31.35
CA PRO A 368 -30.83 6.80 30.88
C PRO A 368 -30.40 8.24 30.54
N HIS A 369 -30.87 8.74 29.40
CA HIS A 369 -30.72 10.15 29.05
C HIS A 369 -31.54 11.02 30.02
N ALA A 370 -31.08 12.24 30.31
CA ALA A 370 -31.75 13.14 31.26
C ALA A 370 -33.23 13.42 30.93
N SER A 371 -33.62 13.26 29.67
CA SER A 371 -34.99 13.46 29.17
C SER A 371 -35.87 12.20 29.19
N SER A 372 -35.35 11.01 29.54
CA SER A 372 -36.10 9.75 29.34
C SER A 372 -37.09 9.42 30.46
N GLY A 373 -37.00 10.08 31.63
CA GLY A 373 -37.85 9.80 32.79
C GLY A 373 -37.72 8.37 33.35
N ALA A 374 -36.88 7.51 32.76
CA ALA A 374 -36.75 6.10 33.11
C ALA A 374 -35.94 5.90 34.41
N LYS A 375 -36.33 4.90 35.21
CA LYS A 375 -35.62 4.53 36.45
C LYS A 375 -34.19 4.11 36.13
N THR A 376 -33.24 4.62 36.91
CA THR A 376 -31.81 4.33 36.78
C THR A 376 -31.56 2.83 36.91
N LEU A 377 -31.12 2.19 35.82
CA LEU A 377 -30.45 0.88 35.92
C LEU A 377 -29.23 1.03 36.83
N LYS A 378 -28.85 -0.06 37.52
CA LYS A 378 -27.50 -0.13 38.12
C LYS A 378 -26.49 0.23 37.02
N LYS A 379 -25.53 1.08 37.37
CA LYS A 379 -24.49 1.58 36.47
C LYS A 379 -23.50 0.44 36.15
N ASP A 380 -23.98 -0.58 35.46
CA ASP A 380 -23.23 -1.79 35.17
C ASP A 380 -22.32 -1.52 33.98
N ARG A 381 -21.03 -1.83 34.18
CA ARG A 381 -20.02 -1.79 33.12
C ARG A 381 -20.22 -3.03 32.26
N LEU A 382 -20.76 -2.85 31.05
CA LEU A 382 -20.99 -3.92 30.10
C LEU A 382 -19.75 -4.13 29.23
N SER A 383 -19.65 -5.32 28.63
CA SER A 383 -18.60 -5.64 27.67
C SER A 383 -19.16 -6.49 26.54
N ALA A 384 -18.93 -6.07 25.31
CA ALA A 384 -19.36 -6.76 24.10
C ALA A 384 -18.25 -6.73 23.04
N SER A 385 -18.45 -7.43 21.92
CA SER A 385 -17.60 -7.22 20.74
C SER A 385 -17.65 -5.75 20.32
N ASP A 386 -16.51 -5.21 19.91
CA ASP A 386 -16.41 -3.86 19.35
C ASP A 386 -17.19 -3.69 18.03
N MET A 387 -17.53 -4.79 17.36
CA MET A 387 -18.39 -4.86 16.17
C MET A 387 -19.88 -4.98 16.48
N LEU A 388 -20.29 -4.93 17.76
CA LEU A 388 -21.71 -4.97 18.10
C LEU A 388 -22.40 -3.76 17.47
N GLN A 389 -23.44 -4.01 16.67
CA GLN A 389 -24.23 -2.95 16.05
C GLN A 389 -25.05 -2.20 17.10
N VAL A 390 -25.24 -0.89 16.88
CA VAL A 390 -26.07 -0.03 17.71
C VAL A 390 -27.50 -0.60 17.81
N ARG A 391 -28.07 -1.11 16.70
CA ARG A 391 -29.37 -1.82 16.70
C ARG A 391 -29.48 -2.89 17.77
N LYS A 392 -28.46 -3.77 17.91
CA LYS A 392 -28.46 -4.83 18.94
C LYS A 392 -28.41 -4.28 20.37
N VAL A 393 -27.82 -3.11 20.56
CA VAL A 393 -27.87 -2.41 21.84
C VAL A 393 -29.26 -1.80 22.09
N MET A 394 -29.94 -1.32 21.05
CA MET A 394 -31.33 -0.84 21.14
C MET A 394 -32.30 -1.97 21.49
N GLU A 395 -32.16 -3.13 20.84
CA GLU A 395 -32.90 -4.36 21.17
C GLU A 395 -32.71 -4.71 22.65
N HIS A 396 -31.46 -4.74 23.11
CA HIS A 396 -31.14 -5.02 24.52
C HIS A 396 -31.82 -4.04 25.49
N VAL A 397 -31.83 -2.75 25.14
CA VAL A 397 -32.48 -1.70 25.92
C VAL A 397 -33.99 -1.92 25.91
N TYR A 398 -34.59 -2.18 24.75
CA TYR A 398 -36.03 -2.39 24.60
C TYR A 398 -36.52 -3.58 25.44
N GLU A 399 -35.86 -4.73 25.33
CA GLU A 399 -36.22 -5.94 26.05
C GLU A 399 -36.07 -5.78 27.57
N LYS A 400 -34.94 -5.24 28.04
CA LYS A 400 -34.65 -5.18 29.48
C LYS A 400 -35.23 -3.98 30.20
N ILE A 401 -35.66 -2.93 29.47
CA ILE A 401 -36.10 -1.68 30.11
C ILE A 401 -37.56 -1.40 29.85
N ILE A 402 -38.09 -1.71 28.66
CA ILE A 402 -39.48 -1.37 28.32
C ILE A 402 -40.43 -2.56 28.51
N ASN A 403 -40.03 -3.78 28.12
CA ASN A 403 -40.90 -4.95 28.33
C ASN A 403 -41.10 -5.30 29.81
N LEU A 404 -40.15 -5.00 30.68
CA LEU A 404 -40.30 -5.16 32.13
C LEU A 404 -41.33 -4.19 32.76
N ASP A 405 -41.52 -2.99 32.19
CA ASP A 405 -42.56 -2.06 32.63
C ASP A 405 -43.96 -2.47 32.11
N ASN A 406 -44.06 -3.18 30.97
CA ASN A 406 -45.34 -3.67 30.44
C ASN A 406 -45.83 -4.97 31.11
N GLU A 407 -44.95 -5.91 31.47
CA GLU A 407 -45.37 -7.14 32.16
C GLU A 407 -45.93 -6.87 33.58
N SER A 408 -45.65 -5.71 34.17
CA SER A 408 -46.24 -5.31 35.45
C SER A 408 -47.65 -4.70 35.32
N GLN A 409 -48.21 -4.56 34.12
CA GLN A 409 -49.58 -4.02 33.90
C GLN A 409 -50.57 -4.91 33.14
N THR A 410 -50.20 -6.08 32.62
CA THR A 410 -51.16 -6.95 31.92
C THR A 410 -51.12 -8.39 32.40
N THR A 411 -51.82 -8.66 33.50
CA THR A 411 -52.42 -9.98 33.72
C THR A 411 -53.58 -10.18 32.75
N SER A 412 -53.65 -11.38 32.16
CA SER A 412 -54.70 -11.97 31.30
C SER A 412 -54.63 -11.67 29.80
N SER A 413 -54.13 -12.65 29.03
CA SER A 413 -54.94 -13.47 28.12
C SER A 413 -54.03 -14.28 27.18
N SER A 414 -54.07 -15.59 27.33
CA SER A 414 -53.39 -16.58 26.51
C SER A 414 -54.02 -16.70 25.12
N ASN A 415 -53.22 -16.67 24.05
CA ASN A 415 -53.46 -17.42 22.82
C ASN A 415 -52.13 -17.74 22.10
N ASN A 416 -51.96 -19.03 21.81
CA ASN A 416 -50.78 -19.64 21.20
C ASN A 416 -50.90 -19.59 19.67
N GLU A 417 -50.08 -18.77 19.03
CA GLU A 417 -49.52 -19.07 17.70
C GLU A 417 -48.01 -18.82 17.77
N LYS A 418 -47.19 -19.79 17.32
CA LYS A 418 -45.73 -19.67 17.25
C LYS A 418 -45.34 -19.20 15.84
N PRO A 419 -45.01 -17.92 15.62
CA PRO A 419 -44.18 -17.55 14.48
C PRO A 419 -42.77 -18.13 14.62
N GLY A 420 -42.09 -18.34 13.49
CA GLY A 420 -40.71 -18.81 13.47
C GLY A 420 -39.78 -17.88 14.25
N GLU A 421 -38.75 -18.43 14.89
CA GLU A 421 -37.84 -17.66 15.76
C GLU A 421 -37.18 -16.47 15.04
N GLN A 422 -36.94 -16.58 13.73
CA GLN A 422 -36.41 -15.49 12.89
C GLN A 422 -37.41 -14.35 12.65
N GLU A 423 -38.69 -14.63 12.41
CA GLU A 423 -39.72 -13.59 12.19
C GLU A 423 -39.93 -12.77 13.48
N LYS A 424 -39.89 -13.43 14.65
CA LYS A 424 -39.97 -12.75 15.95
C LYS A 424 -38.77 -11.83 16.23
N GLU A 425 -37.56 -12.25 15.85
CA GLU A 425 -36.35 -11.45 16.06
C GLU A 425 -36.34 -10.18 15.19
N GLU A 426 -36.76 -10.29 13.93
CA GLU A 426 -36.89 -9.15 13.02
C GLU A 426 -37.98 -8.16 13.48
N ASP A 427 -39.13 -8.66 13.94
CA ASP A 427 -40.20 -7.81 14.47
C ASP A 427 -39.76 -7.04 15.73
N ILE A 428 -38.99 -7.67 16.62
CA ILE A 428 -38.46 -7.03 17.84
C ILE A 428 -37.41 -5.97 17.49
N ALA A 429 -36.53 -6.24 16.53
CA ALA A 429 -35.52 -5.30 16.08
C ALA A 429 -36.15 -4.02 15.52
N VAL A 430 -37.18 -4.15 14.67
CA VAL A 430 -37.92 -3.02 14.11
C VAL A 430 -38.62 -2.23 15.21
N LEU A 431 -39.31 -2.90 16.13
CA LEU A 431 -39.99 -2.26 17.26
C LEU A 431 -39.01 -1.51 18.19
N ALA A 432 -37.82 -2.07 18.42
CA ALA A 432 -36.79 -1.42 19.22
C ALA A 432 -36.26 -0.16 18.53
N GLU A 433 -36.04 -0.20 17.21
CA GLU A 433 -35.65 0.97 16.42
C GLU A 433 -36.71 2.06 16.40
N GLU A 434 -37.99 1.70 16.36
CA GLU A 434 -39.10 2.66 16.37
C GLU A 434 -39.31 3.33 17.75
N LYS A 435 -38.95 2.66 18.84
CA LYS A 435 -39.28 3.12 20.21
C LYS A 435 -38.09 3.68 20.98
N ILE A 436 -36.86 3.30 20.64
CA ILE A 436 -35.65 3.70 21.37
C ILE A 436 -34.79 4.63 20.51
N GLU A 437 -34.14 5.58 21.17
CA GLU A 437 -32.96 6.28 20.65
C GLU A 437 -31.76 5.99 21.54
N LEU A 438 -30.63 5.68 20.90
CA LEU A 438 -29.32 5.67 21.53
C LEU A 438 -28.56 6.93 21.15
N LEU A 439 -27.90 7.53 22.15
CA LEU A 439 -27.12 8.74 22.03
C LEU A 439 -25.72 8.54 22.58
N CYS A 440 -24.74 9.20 21.98
CA CYS A 440 -23.39 9.35 22.52
C CYS A 440 -23.01 10.82 22.40
N GLN A 441 -22.61 11.46 23.51
CA GLN A 441 -22.34 12.91 23.56
C GLN A 441 -23.48 13.75 22.96
N ASP A 442 -24.72 13.45 23.35
CA ASP A 442 -25.96 14.09 22.88
C ASP A 442 -26.23 13.98 21.37
N GLN A 443 -25.44 13.20 20.63
CA GLN A 443 -25.68 12.87 19.23
C GLN A 443 -26.45 11.55 19.11
N VAL A 444 -27.57 11.54 18.38
CA VAL A 444 -28.32 10.33 18.05
C VAL A 444 -27.50 9.44 17.13
N LEU A 445 -27.41 8.16 17.48
CA LEU A 445 -26.63 7.16 16.77
C LEU A 445 -27.43 6.52 15.64
N ASP A 446 -26.77 6.28 14.50
CA ASP A 446 -27.33 5.46 13.42
C ASP A 446 -27.32 3.98 13.86
N PRO A 447 -28.46 3.25 13.80
CA PRO A 447 -28.54 1.84 14.18
C PRO A 447 -27.56 0.91 13.46
N ASN A 448 -27.12 1.29 12.25
CA ASN A 448 -26.20 0.51 11.43
C ASN A 448 -24.72 0.70 11.85
N MET A 449 -24.40 1.68 12.70
CA MET A 449 -23.05 1.83 13.23
C MET A 449 -22.70 0.70 14.20
N ASP A 450 -21.41 0.37 14.30
CA ASP A 450 -20.89 -0.50 15.36
C ASP A 450 -20.23 0.30 16.49
N LEU A 451 -20.05 -0.33 17.66
CA LEU A 451 -19.53 0.34 18.85
C LEU A 451 -18.13 0.95 18.63
N ARG A 452 -17.28 0.35 17.80
CA ARG A 452 -15.97 0.94 17.44
C ARG A 452 -16.09 2.19 16.57
N THR A 453 -17.03 2.23 15.63
CA THR A 453 -17.29 3.41 14.79
C THR A 453 -17.80 4.55 15.67
N VAL A 454 -18.73 4.26 16.58
CA VAL A 454 -19.21 5.22 17.58
C VAL A 454 -18.06 5.70 18.48
N LYS A 455 -17.22 4.78 18.97
CA LYS A 455 -16.06 5.14 19.82
C LYS A 455 -15.08 6.06 19.07
N HIS A 456 -14.80 5.77 17.81
CA HIS A 456 -13.83 6.51 17.01
C HIS A 456 -14.33 7.89 16.58
N PHE A 457 -15.54 7.96 16.00
CA PHE A 457 -16.04 9.20 15.38
C PHE A 457 -16.87 10.09 16.29
N ILE A 458 -17.47 9.55 17.35
CA ILE A 458 -18.40 10.30 18.22
C ILE A 458 -17.80 10.45 19.61
N TRP A 459 -17.45 9.34 20.28
CA TRP A 459 -16.92 9.40 21.66
C TRP A 459 -15.58 10.13 21.77
N LYS A 460 -14.62 9.84 20.89
CA LYS A 460 -13.30 10.53 20.81
C LYS A 460 -12.53 10.65 22.14
N SER A 461 -12.87 9.84 23.15
CA SER A 461 -12.26 9.85 24.47
C SER A 461 -11.57 8.50 24.76
N GLY A 462 -10.47 8.55 25.51
CA GLY A 462 -9.71 7.37 25.91
C GLY A 462 -10.41 6.50 26.96
N GLY A 463 -11.47 7.01 27.60
CA GLY A 463 -12.27 6.27 28.57
C GLY A 463 -13.21 5.25 27.94
N ASP A 464 -13.88 4.49 28.79
CA ASP A 464 -14.93 3.55 28.39
C ASP A 464 -16.09 4.29 27.70
N LEU A 465 -16.60 3.70 26.62
CA LEU A 465 -17.70 4.27 25.83
C LEU A 465 -18.94 4.43 26.72
N THR A 466 -19.58 5.60 26.71
CA THR A 466 -20.84 5.81 27.45
C THR A 466 -21.95 6.12 26.48
N LEU A 467 -22.96 5.25 26.45
CA LEU A 467 -24.16 5.38 25.65
C LEU A 467 -25.33 5.78 26.54
N HIS A 468 -26.14 6.72 26.05
CA HIS A 468 -27.37 7.14 26.69
C HIS A 468 -28.58 6.63 25.90
N TYR A 469 -29.63 6.17 26.57
CA TYR A 469 -30.86 5.76 25.90
C TYR A 469 -32.06 6.61 26.34
N ARG A 470 -33.00 6.81 25.43
CA ARG A 470 -34.33 7.38 25.72
C ARG A 470 -35.41 6.77 24.83
N GLN A 471 -36.66 6.88 25.27
CA GLN A 471 -37.79 6.59 24.40
C GLN A 471 -37.95 7.72 23.37
N LYS A 472 -38.28 7.35 22.13
CA LYS A 472 -38.70 8.32 21.12
C LYS A 472 -40.00 8.98 21.57
N SER A 473 -40.07 10.30 21.47
CA SER A 473 -41.31 11.03 21.68
C SER A 473 -42.26 10.67 20.52
N THR A 474 -43.39 10.02 20.82
CA THR A 474 -44.50 9.84 19.87
C THR A 474 -45.04 11.18 19.37
#